data_AF-A0A1V5U869-F1
#
_entry.id   AF-A0A1V5U869-F1
#
_cell.length_a   1.000
_cell.length_b   1.000
_cell.length_c   1.000
_cell.angle_alpha   90.00
_cell.angle_beta   90.00
_cell.angle_gamma   90.00
#
_symmetry.space_group_name_H-M   'P 1'
#
loop_
_entity.id
_entity.type
_entity.pdbx_description
1 polymer ?
#
loop_
_entity_poly.entity_id
_entity_poly.type
_entity_poly.pdbx_seq_one_letter_code
_entity_poly.pdbx_strand_id
1 'polypeptide(L)' 'MPGMMDTVLNLGLNDQTLQGIIALTGNDRFVYDSYRRFLMMFSDIVESGD' A
#
# COMPACT_ATOMS: atom_id res chain seq x y z
N MET A 1 11.81 -18.18 -12.12
CA MET A 1 11.55 -17.39 -13.34
C MET A 1 11.44 -15.92 -12.92
N PRO A 2 12.36 -15.05 -13.33
CA PRO A 2 12.23 -13.61 -13.11
C PRO A 2 10.99 -13.05 -13.83
N GLY A 3 10.21 -12.19 -13.15
CA GLY A 3 9.09 -11.46 -13.78
C GLY A 3 7.75 -12.20 -13.87
N MET A 4 7.54 -13.28 -13.12
CA MET A 4 6.30 -14.08 -13.18
C MET A 4 5.25 -13.72 -12.11
N MET A 5 5.63 -12.98 -11.07
CA MET A 5 4.71 -12.55 -10.02
C MET A 5 5.21 -11.23 -9.44
N ASP A 6 4.34 -10.24 -9.44
CA ASP A 6 4.63 -8.96 -8.80
C ASP A 6 4.30 -8.98 -7.31
N THR A 7 4.98 -8.13 -6.54
CA THR A 7 4.79 -8.03 -5.09
C THR A 7 3.95 -6.83 -4.75
N VAL A 8 2.89 -7.05 -3.97
CA VAL A 8 2.09 -5.97 -3.37
C VAL A 8 2.50 -5.80 -1.91
N LEU A 9 2.95 -4.60 -1.55
CA LEU A 9 3.30 -4.25 -0.17
C LEU A 9 2.21 -3.37 0.47
N ASN A 10 2.21 -3.32 1.80
CA ASN A 10 1.30 -2.50 2.62
C ASN A 10 -0.19 -2.88 2.49
N LEU A 11 -0.47 -4.14 2.16
CA LEU A 11 -1.83 -4.67 2.12
C LEU A 11 -2.49 -4.58 3.50
N GLY A 12 -3.73 -4.07 3.54
CA GLY A 12 -4.47 -3.79 4.77
C GLY A 12 -4.51 -2.32 5.18
N LEU A 13 -3.80 -1.43 4.47
CA LEU A 13 -4.00 0.01 4.60
C LEU A 13 -5.37 0.43 4.03
N ASN A 14 -6.11 1.19 4.83
CA ASN A 14 -7.36 1.86 4.48
C ASN A 14 -7.52 3.08 5.40
N ASP A 15 -8.57 3.87 5.21
CA ASP A 15 -8.78 5.11 5.96
C ASP A 15 -8.82 4.92 7.48
N GLN A 16 -9.28 3.76 7.97
CA GLN A 16 -9.31 3.44 9.40
C GLN A 16 -7.93 3.02 9.92
N THR A 17 -7.25 2.09 9.24
CA THR A 17 -5.94 1.58 9.68
C THR A 17 -4.84 2.63 9.54
N LEU A 18 -4.98 3.54 8.58
CA LEU A 18 -4.07 4.67 8.35
C LEU A 18 -3.91 5.54 9.60
N GLN A 19 -5.01 5.90 10.27
CA GLN A 19 -4.95 6.70 11.51
C GLN A 19 -4.21 5.95 12.63
N GLY A 20 -4.43 4.63 12.74
CA GLY A 20 -3.71 3.78 13.69
C GLY A 20 -2.20 3.78 13.45
N ILE A 21 -1.76 3.65 12.19
CA ILE A 21 -0.33 3.67 11.87
C ILE A 21 0.28 5.05 12.06
N ILE A 22 -0.44 6.14 11.78
CA ILE A 22 0.02 7.50 12.08
C ILE A 22 0.26 7.65 13.59
N ALA A 23 -0.68 7.19 14.41
CA ALA A 23 -0.55 7.24 15.87
C ALA A 23 0.63 6.41 16.38
N LEU A 24 0.88 5.23 15.79
CA LEU A 24 1.98 4.34 16.18
C LEU A 24 3.36 4.87 15.77
N THR A 25 3.45 5.54 14.62
CA THR A 25 4.72 5.95 14.02
C THR A 25 5.07 7.42 14.26
N GLY A 26 4.08 8.27 14.54
CA GLY A 26 4.24 9.72 14.64
C GLY A 26 4.68 10.38 13.32
N ASN A 27 4.52 9.70 12.19
CA ASN A 27 5.05 10.14 10.89
C ASN A 27 3.96 10.04 9.81
N ASP A 28 3.11 11.05 9.76
CA ASP A 28 2.00 11.18 8.81
C ASP A 28 2.47 11.05 7.35
N ARG A 29 3.56 11.74 6.98
CA ARG A 29 4.13 11.70 5.63
C ARG A 29 4.47 10.28 5.21
N PHE A 30 5.12 9.50 6.07
CA PHE A 30 5.47 8.11 5.79
C PHE A 30 4.22 7.24 5.53
N VAL A 31 3.18 7.42 6.33
CA VAL A 31 1.95 6.61 6.19
C VAL A 31 1.19 6.96 4.92
N TYR A 32 1.02 8.25 4.62
CA TYR A 32 0.37 8.67 3.37
C TYR A 32 1.20 8.27 2.13
N ASP A 33 2.54 8.29 2.22
CA ASP A 33 3.41 7.78 1.15
C ASP A 33 3.25 6.26 0.95
N SER A 34 3.09 5.52 2.04
CA SER A 34 2.85 4.07 1.98
C SER A 34 1.46 3.75 1.43
N TYR A 35 0.46 4.56 1.78
CA TYR A 35 -0.92 4.41 1.31
C TYR A 35 -1.06 4.68 -0.18
N ARG A 36 -0.47 5.77 -0.70
CA ARG A 36 -0.48 6.03 -2.15
C ARG A 36 0.26 4.94 -2.94
N ARG A 37 1.35 4.37 -2.40
CA ARG A 37 2.07 3.26 -3.04
C ARG A 37 1.22 1.99 -3.05
N PHE A 38 0.53 1.70 -1.96
CA PHE A 38 -0.40 0.57 -1.89
C PHE A 38 -1.48 0.70 -2.97
N LEU A 39 -2.13 1.85 -3.10
CA LEU A 39 -3.16 2.07 -4.12
C LEU A 39 -2.61 1.89 -5.53
N MET A 40 -1.43 2.43 -5.84
CA MET A 40 -0.80 2.24 -7.15
C MET A 40 -0.52 0.75 -7.43
N MET A 41 0.14 0.05 -6.51
CA MET A 41 0.49 -1.38 -6.70
C MET A 41 -0.74 -2.28 -6.75
N PHE A 42 -1.73 -2.05 -5.87
CA PHE A 42 -2.93 -2.87 -5.83
C PHE A 42 -3.78 -2.67 -7.07
N SER A 43 -3.92 -1.42 -7.53
CA SER A 43 -4.59 -1.12 -8.79
C SER A 43 -3.89 -1.81 -9.96
N ASP A 44 -2.58 -1.64 -10.10
CA ASP A 44 -1.78 -2.13 -11.23
C ASP A 44 -1.70 -3.68 -11.27
N ILE A 45 -1.40 -4.31 -10.13
CA ILE A 45 -1.09 -5.75 -10.07
C ILE A 45 -2.34 -6.61 -9.84
N VAL A 46 -3.33 -6.11 -9.07
CA VAL A 46 -4.48 -6.93 -8.64
C VAL A 46 -5.74 -6.58 -9.41
N GLU A 47 -6.05 -5.29 -9.62
CA GLU A 47 -7.28 -4.89 -10.30
C GLU A 47 -7.16 -4.78 -11.82
N SER A 48 -5.99 -4.38 -12.35
CA SER A 48 -5.86 -4.04 -13.78
C SER A 48 -5.90 -5.27 -14.70
N GLY A 49 -5.75 -6.49 -14.15
CA GLY A 49 -6.14 -7.73 -14.82
C GLY A 49 -5.60 -7.90 -16.24
N ASP A 50 -4.28 -7.77 -16.42
CA ASP A 50 -3.54 -8.30 -17.57
C ASP A 50 -2.77 -9.57 -17.16
#